data_AF-A0A5C7SWJ5-F1
#
_entry.id   AF-A0A5C7SWJ5-F1
#
_cell.length_a   1.000
_cell.length_b   1.000
_cell.length_c   1.000
_cell.angle_alpha   90.00
_cell.angle_beta   90.00
_cell.angle_gamma   90.00
#
_symmetry.space_group_name_H-M   'P 1'
#
loop_
_entity.id
_entity.type
_entity.pdbx_description
1 polymer ?
#
loop_
_entity_poly.entity_id
_entity_poly.type
_entity_poly.pdbx_seq_one_letter_code
_entity_poly.pdbx_strand_id
1 'polypeptide(L)'
;MTIQRRTLLGMCAALALPVHAQVTDFSDAINKAGRQRMLSQRMVKAYLALGLQVKATEAARVLDQSMALFDRQLVELKSFAPNPQIKDVYGQLEGQWSALKSLLVGSAPSAANAVKLLPQDASVLALANTGTQQLEQAYGKPTGKLVNVAGRQRMLSQRMAKYYLALTWGVDGSAAAGEIEKARSEFAQALDLLRNASEATGEIRQELALADAQWVLFGAALNAKPSATGASNVFAASENLLTVMDKVTNLYSKVGKG
;
A
#
# COMPACT_ATOMS: atom_id res chain seq x y z
N MET A 1 17.86 44.54 55.75
CA MET A 1 18.06 44.10 54.35
C MET A 1 17.60 42.65 54.27
N THR A 2 16.33 42.43 53.94
CA THR A 2 15.61 41.17 54.15
C THR A 2 15.36 40.51 52.79
N ILE A 3 15.88 39.29 52.62
CA ILE A 3 15.84 38.52 51.37
C ILE A 3 14.45 37.88 51.21
N GLN A 4 13.74 38.21 50.14
CA GLN A 4 12.48 37.55 49.74
C GLN A 4 12.77 36.15 49.16
N ARG A 5 12.25 35.10 49.81
CA ARG A 5 12.15 33.75 49.24
C ARG A 5 11.05 33.74 48.17
N ARG A 6 11.42 33.49 46.91
CA ARG A 6 10.47 33.17 45.83
C ARG A 6 10.24 31.67 45.79
N THR A 7 9.03 31.25 46.13
CA THR A 7 8.53 29.88 45.97
C THR A 7 8.14 29.70 44.49
N LEU A 8 8.84 28.82 43.77
CA LEU A 8 8.48 28.41 42.40
C LEU A 8 7.60 27.15 42.50
N LEU A 9 6.32 27.30 42.16
CA LEU A 9 5.38 26.21 41.95
C LEU A 9 5.70 25.55 40.59
N GLY A 10 6.17 24.31 40.61
CA GLY A 10 6.37 23.51 39.39
C GLY A 10 5.04 22.97 38.88
N MET A 11 4.63 23.40 37.68
CA MET A 11 3.46 22.89 36.98
C MET A 11 3.87 21.69 36.12
N CYS A 12 3.55 20.46 36.56
CA CYS A 12 3.71 19.26 35.74
C CYS A 12 2.69 19.29 34.60
N ALA A 13 3.16 19.58 33.38
CA ALA A 13 2.39 19.36 32.17
C ALA A 13 2.34 17.86 31.88
N ALA A 14 1.17 17.24 32.04
CA ALA A 14 0.92 15.89 31.56
C ALA A 14 0.98 15.91 30.02
N LEU A 15 2.01 15.28 29.46
CA LEU A 15 2.11 15.01 28.03
C LEU A 15 1.03 13.98 27.67
N ALA A 16 -0.11 14.47 27.15
CA ALA A 16 -1.06 13.61 26.47
C ALA A 16 -0.39 13.06 25.20
N LEU A 17 0.04 11.80 25.24
CA LEU A 17 0.46 11.10 24.04
C LEU A 17 -0.72 11.07 23.05
N PRO A 18 -0.48 11.27 21.75
CA PRO A 18 -1.55 11.28 20.77
C PRO A 18 -2.22 9.92 20.76
N VAL A 19 -3.55 9.91 20.89
CA VAL A 19 -4.39 8.72 20.66
C VAL A 19 -4.07 8.20 19.26
N HIS A 20 -3.31 7.11 19.20
CA HIS A 20 -3.01 6.42 17.94
C HIS A 20 -4.32 6.01 17.31
N ALA A 21 -4.54 6.36 16.04
CA ALA A 21 -5.77 6.10 15.31
C ALA A 21 -6.05 4.59 15.23
N GLN A 22 -6.76 4.07 16.25
CA GLN A 22 -7.16 2.68 16.37
C GLN A 22 -8.06 2.27 15.20
N VAL A 23 -8.04 0.98 14.86
CA VAL A 23 -9.01 0.41 13.92
C VAL A 23 -10.41 0.63 14.48
N THR A 24 -11.25 1.36 13.75
CA THR A 24 -12.57 1.76 14.28
C THR A 24 -13.64 0.69 14.07
N ASP A 25 -13.53 -0.10 13.01
CA ASP A 25 -14.48 -1.13 12.61
C ASP A 25 -13.87 -2.08 11.56
N PHE A 26 -14.64 -3.12 11.18
CA PHE A 26 -14.22 -4.10 10.17
C PHE A 26 -13.93 -3.49 8.80
N SER A 27 -14.68 -2.49 8.33
CA SER A 27 -14.40 -1.86 7.03
C SER A 27 -13.06 -1.13 7.04
N ASP A 28 -12.75 -0.44 8.13
CA ASP A 28 -11.44 0.19 8.35
C ASP A 28 -10.32 -0.86 8.46
N ALA A 29 -10.56 -1.96 9.19
CA ALA A 29 -9.63 -3.08 9.30
C ALA A 29 -9.29 -3.68 7.92
N ILE A 30 -10.31 -3.97 7.10
CA ILE A 30 -10.14 -4.51 5.74
C ILE A 30 -9.39 -3.52 4.85
N ASN A 31 -9.68 -2.23 4.94
CA ASN A 31 -8.96 -1.20 4.19
C ASN A 31 -7.46 -1.15 4.55
N LYS A 32 -7.13 -1.14 5.85
CA LYS A 32 -5.75 -1.15 6.36
C LYS A 32 -5.01 -2.45 6.03
N ALA A 33 -5.67 -3.61 6.19
CA ALA A 33 -5.11 -4.92 5.81
C ALA A 33 -4.83 -4.97 4.30
N GLY A 34 -5.79 -4.54 3.49
CA GLY A 34 -5.63 -4.45 2.05
C GLY A 34 -4.52 -3.48 1.64
N ARG A 35 -4.25 -2.43 2.43
CA ARG A 35 -3.15 -1.48 2.21
C ARG A 35 -1.78 -2.11 2.45
N GLN A 36 -1.65 -3.10 3.35
CA GLN A 36 -0.38 -3.82 3.55
C GLN A 36 0.09 -4.51 2.27
N ARG A 37 -0.84 -5.07 1.49
CA ARG A 37 -0.55 -5.64 0.16
C ARG A 37 0.04 -4.60 -0.80
N MET A 38 -0.54 -3.39 -0.83
CA MET A 38 -0.06 -2.32 -1.70
C MET A 38 1.29 -1.81 -1.25
N LEU A 39 1.46 -1.58 0.07
CA LEU A 39 2.69 -1.06 0.64
C LEU A 39 3.89 -1.97 0.36
N SER A 40 3.72 -3.30 0.41
CA SER A 40 4.81 -4.23 0.05
C SER A 40 5.30 -4.01 -1.37
N GLN A 41 4.38 -3.84 -2.33
CA GLN A 41 4.73 -3.56 -3.73
C GLN A 41 5.34 -2.16 -3.91
N ARG A 42 4.77 -1.15 -3.23
CA ARG A 42 5.20 0.25 -3.32
C ARG A 42 6.62 0.44 -2.80
N MET A 43 6.99 -0.24 -1.72
CA MET A 43 8.34 -0.22 -1.15
C MET A 43 9.37 -0.78 -2.12
N VAL A 44 9.11 -1.95 -2.71
CA VAL A 44 10.04 -2.53 -3.69
C VAL A 44 10.11 -1.67 -4.96
N LYS A 45 8.99 -1.15 -5.45
CA LYS A 45 8.99 -0.18 -6.56
C LYS A 45 9.89 1.03 -6.28
N ALA A 46 9.79 1.60 -5.07
CA ALA A 46 10.61 2.74 -4.67
C ALA A 46 12.10 2.39 -4.55
N TYR A 47 12.42 1.22 -4.00
CA TYR A 47 13.79 0.72 -3.97
C TYR A 47 14.38 0.55 -5.38
N LEU A 48 13.60 -0.03 -6.31
CA LEU A 48 14.02 -0.18 -7.72
C LEU A 48 14.24 1.19 -8.39
N ALA A 49 13.38 2.18 -8.11
CA ALA A 49 13.54 3.53 -8.63
C ALA A 49 14.82 4.20 -8.12
N LEU A 50 15.15 4.03 -6.84
CA LEU A 50 16.39 4.52 -6.26
C LEU A 50 17.62 3.89 -6.91
N GLY A 51 17.60 2.57 -7.13
CA GLY A 51 18.69 1.87 -7.81
C GLY A 51 18.90 2.28 -9.26
N LEU A 52 17.81 2.60 -9.97
CA LEU A 52 17.83 3.18 -11.31
C LEU A 52 18.17 4.69 -11.33
N GLN A 53 18.33 5.31 -10.16
CA GLN A 53 18.48 6.76 -9.99
C GLN A 53 17.34 7.58 -10.63
N VAL A 54 16.16 6.99 -10.71
CA VAL A 54 14.96 7.61 -11.26
C VAL A 54 14.17 8.23 -10.12
N LYS A 55 13.88 9.54 -10.24
CA LYS A 55 13.07 10.29 -9.25
C LYS A 55 13.56 10.06 -7.81
N ALA A 56 14.89 10.01 -7.60
CA ALA A 56 15.50 9.50 -6.37
C ALA A 56 14.94 10.16 -5.09
N THR A 57 14.79 11.48 -5.05
CA THR A 57 14.19 12.19 -3.91
C THR A 57 12.76 11.76 -3.61
N GLU A 58 11.95 11.61 -4.66
CA GLU A 58 10.56 11.16 -4.54
C GLU A 58 10.49 9.70 -4.10
N ALA A 59 11.34 8.84 -4.69
CA ALA A 59 11.42 7.43 -4.37
C ALA A 59 11.86 7.18 -2.92
N ALA A 60 12.85 7.93 -2.41
CA ALA A 60 13.28 7.85 -1.00
C ALA A 60 12.12 8.19 -0.06
N ARG A 61 11.42 9.30 -0.32
CA ARG A 61 10.24 9.69 0.45
C ARG A 61 9.14 8.64 0.40
N VAL A 62 8.86 8.08 -0.78
CA VAL A 62 7.84 7.03 -0.96
C VAL A 62 8.21 5.77 -0.17
N LEU A 63 9.49 5.38 -0.17
CA LEU A 63 9.98 4.24 0.59
C LEU A 63 9.76 4.48 2.09
N ASP A 64 10.29 5.58 2.64
CA ASP A 64 10.20 5.91 4.07
C ASP A 64 8.76 5.98 4.57
N GLN A 65 7.90 6.70 3.84
CA GLN A 65 6.48 6.83 4.18
C GLN A 65 5.77 5.48 4.13
N SER A 66 6.13 4.61 3.18
CA SER A 66 5.50 3.30 3.06
C SER A 66 5.91 2.37 4.20
N MET A 67 7.20 2.38 4.59
CA MET A 67 7.68 1.59 5.73
C MET A 67 7.00 2.04 7.03
N ALA A 68 6.97 3.34 7.30
CA ALA A 68 6.37 3.88 8.51
C ALA A 68 4.86 3.61 8.60
N LEU A 69 4.15 3.64 7.47
CA LEU A 69 2.72 3.32 7.44
C LEU A 69 2.47 1.83 7.61
N PHE A 70 3.31 0.97 7.03
CA PHE A 70 3.22 -0.49 7.18
C PHE A 70 3.38 -0.87 8.66
N ASP A 71 4.46 -0.41 9.31
CA ASP A 71 4.72 -0.67 10.74
C ASP A 71 3.52 -0.31 11.61
N ARG A 72 3.03 0.92 11.46
CA ARG A 72 1.93 1.44 12.28
C ARG A 72 0.67 0.60 12.10
N GLN A 73 0.27 0.37 10.86
CA GLN A 73 -0.97 -0.35 10.57
C GLN A 73 -0.88 -1.82 10.92
N LEU A 74 0.29 -2.45 10.85
CA LEU A 74 0.44 -3.83 11.30
C LEU A 74 0.20 -3.97 12.81
N VAL A 75 0.69 -3.02 13.62
CA VAL A 75 0.41 -3.00 15.08
C VAL A 75 -1.10 -2.82 15.33
N GLU A 76 -1.74 -1.90 14.61
CA GLU A 76 -3.20 -1.67 14.68
C GLU A 76 -3.99 -2.94 14.34
N LEU A 77 -3.63 -3.63 13.25
CA LEU A 77 -4.28 -4.87 12.79
C LEU A 77 -4.09 -6.03 13.77
N LYS A 78 -2.89 -6.19 14.34
CA LYS A 78 -2.62 -7.20 15.38
C LYS A 78 -3.46 -6.97 16.63
N SER A 79 -3.68 -5.71 16.99
CA SER A 79 -4.48 -5.33 18.15
C SER A 79 -5.98 -5.55 17.91
N PHE A 80 -6.45 -5.33 16.68
CA PHE A 80 -7.85 -5.52 16.31
C PHE A 80 -8.25 -7.00 16.09
N ALA A 81 -7.31 -7.85 15.65
CA ALA A 81 -7.56 -9.22 15.19
C ALA A 81 -8.67 -9.96 15.96
N PRO A 82 -9.83 -10.26 15.34
CA PRO A 82 -11.03 -10.68 16.05
C PRO A 82 -11.02 -12.15 16.47
N ASN A 83 -10.05 -12.94 15.99
CA ASN A 83 -9.87 -14.34 16.37
C ASN A 83 -8.38 -14.75 16.33
N PRO A 84 -8.01 -15.88 16.96
CA PRO A 84 -6.62 -16.34 16.99
C PRO A 84 -6.00 -16.61 15.62
N GLN A 85 -6.78 -17.09 14.65
CA GLN A 85 -6.30 -17.41 13.31
C GLN A 85 -5.84 -16.15 12.55
N ILE A 86 -6.62 -15.07 12.63
CA ILE A 86 -6.25 -13.77 12.03
C ILE A 86 -5.04 -13.18 12.75
N LYS A 87 -4.97 -13.30 14.08
CA LYS A 87 -3.84 -12.83 14.87
C LYS A 87 -2.54 -13.54 14.49
N ASP A 88 -2.60 -14.85 14.27
CA ASP A 88 -1.46 -15.67 13.84
C ASP A 88 -0.94 -15.22 12.47
N VAL A 89 -1.83 -15.00 11.49
CA VAL A 89 -1.44 -14.48 10.16
C VAL A 89 -0.70 -13.15 10.27
N TYR A 90 -1.11 -12.25 11.16
CA TYR A 90 -0.38 -10.99 11.36
C TYR A 90 0.95 -11.15 12.10
N GLY A 91 1.08 -12.16 12.97
CA GLY A 91 2.38 -12.55 13.53
C GLY A 91 3.35 -13.05 12.46
N GLN A 92 2.86 -13.90 11.54
CA GLN A 92 3.65 -14.35 10.40
C GLN A 92 4.00 -13.19 9.46
N LEU A 93 3.06 -12.27 9.20
CA LEU A 93 3.27 -11.09 8.38
C LEU A 93 4.35 -10.18 8.98
N GLU A 94 4.38 -10.01 10.29
CA GLU A 94 5.43 -9.26 10.99
C GLU A 94 6.82 -9.86 10.77
N GLY A 95 6.95 -11.18 10.83
CA GLY A 95 8.20 -11.88 10.53
C GLY A 95 8.68 -11.62 9.09
N GLN A 96 7.79 -11.80 8.11
CA GLN A 96 8.12 -11.57 6.70
C GLN A 96 8.39 -10.09 6.39
N TRP A 97 7.70 -9.19 7.09
CA TRP A 97 7.94 -7.76 7.00
C TRP A 97 9.32 -7.38 7.54
N SER A 98 9.73 -7.92 8.68
CA SER A 98 11.08 -7.70 9.25
C SER A 98 12.17 -8.15 8.26
N ALA A 99 11.98 -9.32 7.64
CA ALA A 99 12.89 -9.83 6.60
C ALA A 99 12.91 -8.95 5.34
N LEU A 100 11.77 -8.40 4.91
CA LEU A 100 11.73 -7.44 3.80
C LEU A 100 12.45 -6.13 4.18
N LYS A 101 12.19 -5.60 5.38
CA LYS A 101 12.78 -4.36 5.86
C LYS A 101 14.30 -4.43 5.90
N SER A 102 14.89 -5.55 6.34
CA SER A 102 16.35 -5.71 6.40
C SER A 102 17.03 -5.66 5.02
N LEU A 103 16.31 -5.99 3.94
CA LEU A 103 16.80 -5.85 2.56
C LEU A 103 16.63 -4.42 2.01
N LEU A 104 15.65 -3.66 2.53
CA LEU A 104 15.35 -2.29 2.11
C LEU A 104 16.26 -1.25 2.78
N VAL A 105 16.79 -1.54 3.97
CA VAL A 105 17.55 -0.59 4.79
C VAL A 105 19.01 -1.00 4.97
N GLY A 106 19.85 -0.05 5.41
CA GLY A 106 21.22 -0.34 5.86
C GLY A 106 22.28 -0.42 4.75
N SER A 107 21.88 -0.38 3.48
CA SER A 107 22.82 -0.29 2.35
C SER A 107 22.21 0.47 1.17
N ALA A 108 23.06 1.01 0.30
CA ALA A 108 22.61 1.63 -0.94
C ALA A 108 21.93 0.57 -1.84
N PRO A 109 20.90 0.95 -2.63
CA PRO A 109 20.22 0.02 -3.49
C PRO A 109 21.17 -0.68 -4.48
N SER A 110 21.10 -2.01 -4.51
CA SER A 110 21.89 -2.86 -5.40
C SER A 110 21.02 -3.91 -6.10
N ALA A 111 21.46 -4.34 -7.28
CA ALA A 111 20.82 -5.41 -8.05
C ALA A 111 20.77 -6.73 -7.27
N ALA A 112 21.83 -7.05 -6.52
CA ALA A 112 21.90 -8.27 -5.70
C ALA A 112 20.80 -8.32 -4.62
N ASN A 113 20.49 -7.18 -3.99
CA ASN A 113 19.38 -7.08 -3.04
C ASN A 113 18.04 -7.01 -3.77
N ALA A 114 17.95 -6.37 -4.94
CA ALA A 114 16.71 -6.32 -5.73
C ALA A 114 16.21 -7.73 -6.11
N VAL A 115 17.10 -8.64 -6.50
CA VAL A 115 16.77 -10.05 -6.78
C VAL A 115 16.18 -10.76 -5.56
N LYS A 116 16.63 -10.42 -4.34
CA LYS A 116 16.10 -10.97 -3.09
C LYS A 116 14.78 -10.32 -2.66
N LEU A 117 14.61 -9.03 -2.94
CA LEU A 117 13.42 -8.27 -2.59
C LEU A 117 12.17 -8.80 -3.30
N LEU A 118 12.28 -9.18 -4.57
CA LEU A 118 11.13 -9.63 -5.37
C LEU A 118 10.40 -10.87 -4.80
N PRO A 119 11.07 -11.98 -4.45
CA PRO A 119 10.41 -13.08 -3.77
C PRO A 119 9.98 -12.71 -2.34
N GLN A 120 10.76 -11.91 -1.62
CA GLN A 120 10.42 -11.53 -0.24
C GLN A 120 9.15 -10.67 -0.17
N ASP A 121 8.95 -9.75 -1.11
CA ASP A 121 7.75 -8.93 -1.17
C ASP A 121 6.52 -9.73 -1.59
N ALA A 122 6.71 -10.78 -2.40
CA ALA A 122 5.65 -11.73 -2.74
C ALA A 122 5.17 -12.52 -1.51
N SER A 123 6.08 -12.92 -0.61
CA SER A 123 5.73 -13.54 0.67
C SER A 123 4.94 -12.60 1.58
N VAL A 124 5.37 -11.33 1.69
CA VAL A 124 4.63 -10.29 2.43
C VAL A 124 3.26 -10.06 1.81
N LEU A 125 3.18 -9.95 0.48
CA LEU A 125 1.93 -9.77 -0.25
C LEU A 125 0.95 -10.92 -0.01
N ALA A 126 1.43 -12.17 -0.03
CA ALA A 126 0.61 -13.36 0.17
C ALA A 126 -0.04 -13.35 1.57
N LEU A 127 0.74 -13.11 2.62
CA LEU A 127 0.22 -13.05 3.99
C LEU A 127 -0.72 -11.85 4.20
N ALA A 128 -0.38 -10.68 3.66
CA ALA A 128 -1.27 -9.52 3.69
C ALA A 128 -2.60 -9.80 2.97
N ASN A 129 -2.57 -10.58 1.88
CA ASN A 129 -3.78 -11.02 1.18
C ASN A 129 -4.61 -12.00 2.02
N THR A 130 -3.99 -13.00 2.63
CA THR A 130 -4.66 -13.93 3.54
C THR A 130 -5.34 -13.18 4.69
N GLY A 131 -4.63 -12.25 5.36
CA GLY A 131 -5.21 -11.46 6.44
C GLY A 131 -6.38 -10.58 5.98
N THR A 132 -6.29 -10.00 4.79
CA THR A 132 -7.41 -9.22 4.21
C THR A 132 -8.63 -10.10 3.94
N GLN A 133 -8.44 -11.28 3.35
CA GLN A 133 -9.52 -12.22 3.05
C GLN A 133 -10.19 -12.77 4.31
N GLN A 134 -9.41 -13.09 5.34
CA GLN A 134 -9.96 -13.56 6.62
C GLN A 134 -10.75 -12.47 7.34
N LEU A 135 -10.30 -11.20 7.30
CA LEU A 135 -11.09 -10.08 7.84
C LEU A 135 -12.38 -9.85 7.05
N GLU A 136 -12.34 -9.93 5.72
CA GLU A 136 -13.54 -9.85 4.89
C GLU A 136 -14.55 -10.95 5.25
N GLN A 137 -14.07 -12.19 5.39
CA GLN A 137 -14.89 -13.32 5.78
C GLN A 137 -15.49 -13.13 7.18
N ALA A 138 -14.69 -12.66 8.14
CA ALA A 138 -15.16 -12.37 9.50
C ALA A 138 -16.19 -11.23 9.54
N TYR A 139 -16.09 -10.25 8.62
CA TYR A 139 -17.06 -9.17 8.52
C TYR A 139 -18.40 -9.65 7.94
N GLY A 140 -18.36 -10.53 6.94
CA GLY A 140 -19.54 -11.20 6.38
C GLY A 140 -20.52 -10.29 5.63
N LYS A 141 -20.16 -9.03 5.35
CA LYS A 141 -21.02 -8.08 4.61
C LYS A 141 -20.55 -7.88 3.17
N PRO A 142 -21.46 -7.69 2.19
CA PRO A 142 -21.11 -7.41 0.80
C PRO A 142 -20.21 -6.19 0.61
N THR A 143 -20.39 -5.15 1.45
CA THR A 143 -19.55 -3.94 1.42
C THR A 143 -18.08 -4.23 1.69
N GLY A 144 -17.75 -5.25 2.50
CA GLY A 144 -16.38 -5.70 2.73
C GLY A 144 -15.68 -6.15 1.45
N LYS A 145 -16.41 -6.87 0.58
CA LYS A 145 -15.91 -7.33 -0.72
C LYS A 145 -15.58 -6.15 -1.63
N LEU A 146 -16.42 -5.12 -1.69
CA LEU A 146 -16.15 -3.92 -2.49
C LEU A 146 -14.91 -3.16 -2.00
N VAL A 147 -14.74 -3.02 -0.68
CA VAL A 147 -13.53 -2.43 -0.10
C VAL A 147 -12.29 -3.24 -0.46
N ASN A 148 -12.36 -4.57 -0.41
CA ASN A 148 -11.25 -5.43 -0.80
C ASN A 148 -10.93 -5.31 -2.30
N VAL A 149 -11.94 -5.34 -3.18
CA VAL A 149 -11.76 -5.22 -4.64
C VAL A 149 -11.16 -3.86 -5.00
N ALA A 150 -11.70 -2.76 -4.47
CA ALA A 150 -11.13 -1.42 -4.65
C ALA A 150 -9.70 -1.33 -4.09
N GLY A 151 -9.49 -1.89 -2.90
CA GLY A 151 -8.18 -1.92 -2.25
C GLY A 151 -7.13 -2.71 -3.03
N ARG A 152 -7.54 -3.78 -3.74
CA ARG A 152 -6.67 -4.58 -4.61
C ARG A 152 -6.19 -3.79 -5.82
N GLN A 153 -6.98 -2.85 -6.33
CA GLN A 153 -6.57 -1.98 -7.45
C GLN A 153 -5.33 -1.15 -7.10
N ARG A 154 -5.28 -0.63 -5.87
CA ARG A 154 -4.10 0.07 -5.35
C ARG A 154 -2.85 -0.80 -5.41
N MET A 155 -2.96 -2.07 -5.03
CA MET A 155 -1.82 -2.99 -5.07
C MET A 155 -1.41 -3.31 -6.52
N LEU A 156 -2.37 -3.58 -7.40
CA LEU A 156 -2.11 -3.93 -8.79
C LEU A 156 -1.39 -2.81 -9.54
N SER A 157 -1.74 -1.53 -9.31
CA SER A 157 -1.01 -0.39 -9.90
C SER A 157 0.46 -0.36 -9.46
N GLN A 158 0.74 -0.63 -8.18
CA GLN A 158 2.10 -0.68 -7.67
C GLN A 158 2.87 -1.91 -8.16
N ARG A 159 2.21 -3.07 -8.28
CA ARG A 159 2.78 -4.31 -8.78
C ARG A 159 3.22 -4.18 -10.24
N MET A 160 2.37 -3.62 -11.10
CA MET A 160 2.73 -3.36 -12.50
C MET A 160 3.95 -2.45 -12.61
N ALA A 161 3.98 -1.35 -11.84
CA ALA A 161 5.12 -0.44 -11.84
C ALA A 161 6.39 -1.11 -11.28
N LYS A 162 6.29 -1.90 -10.21
CA LYS A 162 7.41 -2.67 -9.66
C LYS A 162 8.05 -3.55 -10.74
N TYR A 163 7.26 -4.34 -11.46
CA TYR A 163 7.78 -5.23 -12.50
C TYR A 163 8.34 -4.48 -13.71
N TYR A 164 7.74 -3.35 -14.11
CA TYR A 164 8.31 -2.51 -15.16
C TYR A 164 9.71 -1.97 -14.77
N LEU A 165 9.86 -1.51 -13.53
CA LEU A 165 11.14 -1.02 -13.01
C LEU A 165 12.16 -2.17 -12.86
N ALA A 166 11.72 -3.36 -12.45
CA ALA A 166 12.57 -4.54 -12.39
C ALA A 166 13.09 -4.96 -13.78
N LEU A 167 12.22 -4.92 -14.80
CA LEU A 167 12.60 -5.11 -16.21
C LEU A 167 13.60 -4.06 -16.67
N THR A 168 13.37 -2.79 -16.35
CA THR A 168 14.26 -1.69 -16.72
C THR A 168 15.64 -1.84 -16.09
N TRP A 169 15.71 -2.35 -14.86
CA TRP A 169 16.99 -2.58 -14.16
C TRP A 169 17.64 -3.93 -14.54
N GLY A 170 16.94 -4.81 -15.24
CA GLY A 170 17.45 -6.14 -15.62
C GLY A 170 17.58 -7.11 -14.45
N VAL A 171 16.83 -6.92 -13.36
CA VAL A 171 16.89 -7.75 -12.14
C VAL A 171 15.80 -8.83 -12.08
N ASP A 172 14.85 -8.82 -13.03
CA ASP A 172 13.86 -9.88 -13.24
C ASP A 172 13.23 -9.73 -14.63
N GLY A 173 13.53 -10.67 -15.54
CA GLY A 173 13.21 -10.56 -16.96
C GLY A 173 12.12 -11.52 -17.46
N SER A 174 12.15 -12.78 -17.01
CA SER A 174 11.36 -13.83 -17.66
C SER A 174 9.89 -13.85 -17.20
N ALA A 175 9.60 -13.48 -15.95
CA ALA A 175 8.23 -13.49 -15.42
C ALA A 175 7.56 -12.11 -15.41
N ALA A 176 8.33 -11.03 -15.36
CA ALA A 176 7.83 -9.68 -15.12
C ALA A 176 6.82 -9.19 -16.17
N ALA A 177 7.03 -9.48 -17.45
CA ALA A 177 6.07 -9.11 -18.51
C ALA A 177 4.72 -9.82 -18.34
N GLY A 178 4.73 -11.12 -18.02
CA GLY A 178 3.52 -11.89 -17.75
C GLY A 178 2.78 -11.40 -16.51
N GLU A 179 3.52 -11.02 -15.47
CA GLU A 179 2.96 -10.44 -14.24
C GLU A 179 2.30 -9.08 -14.47
N ILE A 180 2.86 -8.23 -15.35
CA ILE A 180 2.24 -6.96 -15.75
C ILE A 180 0.92 -7.22 -16.46
N GLU A 181 0.89 -8.11 -17.46
CA GLU A 181 -0.33 -8.38 -18.23
C GLU A 181 -1.44 -9.05 -17.40
N LYS A 182 -1.06 -9.97 -16.50
CA LYS A 182 -1.99 -10.53 -15.53
C LYS A 182 -2.60 -9.43 -14.65
N ALA A 183 -1.75 -8.57 -14.06
CA ALA A 183 -2.22 -7.48 -13.20
C ALA A 183 -3.07 -6.46 -13.97
N ARG A 184 -2.77 -6.22 -15.25
CA ARG A 184 -3.55 -5.34 -16.13
C ARG A 184 -4.96 -5.88 -16.38
N SER A 185 -5.07 -7.18 -16.70
CA SER A 185 -6.37 -7.83 -16.90
C SER A 185 -7.20 -7.85 -15.61
N GLU A 186 -6.58 -8.20 -14.49
CA GLU A 186 -7.23 -8.18 -13.18
C GLU A 186 -7.71 -6.77 -12.79
N PHE A 187 -6.92 -5.73 -13.10
CA PHE A 187 -7.28 -4.34 -12.81
C PHE A 187 -8.50 -3.91 -13.62
N ALA A 188 -8.48 -4.14 -14.94
CA ALA A 188 -9.57 -3.74 -15.83
C ALA A 188 -10.91 -4.41 -15.45
N GLN A 189 -10.91 -5.71 -15.19
CA GLN A 189 -12.11 -6.45 -14.78
C GLN A 189 -12.68 -5.94 -13.45
N ALA A 190 -11.81 -5.66 -12.48
CA ALA A 190 -12.24 -5.18 -11.19
C ALA A 190 -12.73 -3.72 -11.22
N LEU A 191 -12.14 -2.87 -12.07
CA LEU A 191 -12.61 -1.50 -12.26
C LEU A 191 -14.03 -1.50 -12.84
N ASP A 192 -14.31 -2.38 -13.79
CA ASP A 192 -15.66 -2.56 -14.33
C ASP A 192 -16.67 -3.03 -13.26
N LEU A 193 -16.28 -4.02 -12.44
CA LEU A 193 -17.10 -4.48 -11.32
C LEU A 193 -17.45 -3.32 -10.36
N LEU A 194 -16.47 -2.49 -9.98
CA LEU A 194 -16.69 -1.38 -9.06
C LEU A 194 -17.68 -0.36 -9.67
N ARG A 195 -17.51 0.00 -10.94
CA ARG A 195 -18.42 0.96 -11.62
C ARG A 195 -19.86 0.47 -11.67
N ASN A 196 -20.06 -0.84 -11.84
CA ASN A 196 -21.37 -1.47 -11.97
C ASN A 196 -21.97 -1.94 -10.64
N ALA A 197 -21.29 -1.73 -9.50
CA ALA A 197 -21.83 -2.06 -8.18
C ALA A 197 -23.03 -1.16 -7.83
N SER A 198 -24.10 -1.73 -7.26
CA SER A 198 -25.28 -0.97 -6.83
C SER A 198 -24.96 0.03 -5.72
N GLU A 199 -23.91 -0.25 -4.94
CA GLU A 199 -23.35 0.60 -3.89
C GLU A 199 -22.56 1.81 -4.41
N ALA A 200 -22.23 1.88 -5.71
CA ALA A 200 -21.51 3.01 -6.27
C ALA A 200 -22.39 4.27 -6.19
N THR A 201 -22.02 5.21 -5.34
CA THR A 201 -22.69 6.52 -5.22
C THR A 201 -22.29 7.46 -6.36
N GLY A 202 -22.92 8.63 -6.45
CA GLY A 202 -22.51 9.67 -7.39
C GLY A 202 -21.04 10.10 -7.21
N GLU A 203 -20.59 10.26 -5.96
CA GLU A 203 -19.20 10.59 -5.63
C GLU A 203 -18.24 9.46 -6.02
N ILE A 204 -18.59 8.20 -5.73
CA ILE A 204 -17.77 7.05 -6.13
C ILE A 204 -17.64 6.98 -7.66
N ARG A 205 -18.73 7.20 -8.40
CA ARG A 205 -18.71 7.22 -9.87
C ARG A 205 -17.81 8.32 -10.43
N GLN A 206 -17.82 9.51 -9.83
CA GLN A 206 -16.94 10.60 -10.23
C GLN A 206 -15.47 10.24 -10.02
N GLU A 207 -15.12 9.65 -8.87
CA GLU A 207 -13.76 9.22 -8.60
C GLU A 207 -13.31 8.04 -9.46
N LEU A 208 -14.21 7.12 -9.79
CA LEU A 208 -13.92 6.04 -10.74
C LEU A 208 -13.67 6.59 -12.16
N ALA A 209 -14.35 7.66 -12.58
CA ALA A 209 -14.07 8.30 -13.86
C ALA A 209 -12.67 8.96 -13.88
N LEU A 210 -12.22 9.53 -12.75
CA LEU A 210 -10.84 10.00 -12.62
C LEU A 210 -9.85 8.82 -12.64
N ALA A 211 -10.21 7.69 -12.04
CA ALA A 211 -9.39 6.48 -12.07
C ALA A 211 -9.24 5.94 -13.50
N ASP A 212 -10.32 5.96 -14.30
CA ASP A 212 -10.29 5.59 -15.72
C ASP A 212 -9.29 6.46 -16.50
N ALA A 213 -9.30 7.79 -16.30
CA ALA A 213 -8.35 8.69 -16.95
C ALA A 213 -6.90 8.39 -16.53
N GLN A 214 -6.64 8.19 -15.23
CA GLN A 214 -5.32 7.81 -14.74
C GLN A 214 -4.88 6.43 -15.24
N TRP A 215 -5.81 5.49 -15.39
CA TRP A 215 -5.56 4.16 -15.91
C TRP A 215 -5.09 4.18 -17.36
N VAL A 216 -5.68 5.03 -18.21
CA VAL A 216 -5.23 5.23 -19.59
C VAL A 216 -3.79 5.77 -19.62
N LEU A 217 -3.49 6.80 -18.82
CA LEU A 217 -2.15 7.38 -18.74
C LEU A 217 -1.11 6.37 -18.24
N PHE A 218 -1.46 5.61 -17.21
CA PHE A 218 -0.60 4.56 -16.68
C PHE A 218 -0.38 3.42 -17.69
N GLY A 219 -1.43 3.01 -18.40
CA GLY A 219 -1.35 2.03 -19.46
C GLY A 219 -0.43 2.46 -20.60
N ALA A 220 -0.51 3.73 -21.03
CA ALA A 220 0.38 4.29 -22.03
C ALA A 220 1.85 4.29 -21.56
N ALA A 221 2.10 4.64 -20.30
CA ALA A 221 3.44 4.59 -19.70
C ALA A 221 4.00 3.16 -19.66
N LEU A 222 3.19 2.18 -19.29
CA LEU A 222 3.59 0.76 -19.24
C LEU A 222 3.92 0.18 -20.63
N ASN A 223 3.33 0.70 -21.70
CA ASN A 223 3.57 0.22 -23.07
C ASN A 223 4.89 0.75 -23.67
N ALA A 224 5.50 1.78 -23.06
CA ALA A 224 6.79 2.28 -23.49
C ALA A 224 7.89 1.26 -23.21
N LYS A 225 8.87 1.13 -24.11
CA LYS A 225 10.02 0.25 -23.89
C LYS A 225 10.76 0.60 -22.59
N PRO A 226 11.19 -0.40 -21.79
CA PRO A 226 11.96 -0.19 -20.57
C PRO A 226 13.15 0.75 -20.81
N SER A 227 13.19 1.85 -20.07
CA SER A 227 14.21 2.90 -20.14
C SER A 227 14.13 3.77 -18.89
N ALA A 228 15.15 4.57 -18.59
CA ALA A 228 15.12 5.48 -17.44
C ALA A 228 13.93 6.48 -17.50
N THR A 229 13.66 7.04 -18.68
CA THR A 229 12.49 7.91 -18.90
C THR A 229 11.18 7.15 -18.73
N GLY A 230 11.08 5.94 -19.30
CA GLY A 230 9.91 5.07 -19.13
C GLY A 230 9.65 4.75 -17.65
N ALA A 231 10.69 4.37 -16.90
CA ALA A 231 10.60 4.09 -15.47
C ALA A 231 10.16 5.32 -14.67
N SER A 232 10.62 6.52 -15.04
CA SER A 232 10.19 7.77 -14.41
C SER A 232 8.68 8.02 -14.61
N ASN A 233 8.21 7.82 -15.84
CA ASN A 233 6.81 8.00 -16.20
C ASN A 233 5.91 6.96 -15.51
N VAL A 234 6.32 5.69 -15.52
CA VAL A 234 5.61 4.59 -14.86
C VAL A 234 5.56 4.80 -13.35
N PHE A 235 6.66 5.24 -12.73
CA PHE A 235 6.69 5.57 -11.30
C PHE A 235 5.66 6.64 -10.97
N ALA A 236 5.68 7.80 -11.65
CA ALA A 236 4.73 8.88 -11.40
C ALA A 236 3.27 8.46 -11.66
N ALA A 237 3.00 7.85 -12.81
CA ALA A 237 1.64 7.46 -13.18
C ALA A 237 1.06 6.42 -12.20
N SER A 238 1.89 5.51 -11.67
CA SER A 238 1.46 4.57 -10.63
C SER A 238 1.10 5.25 -9.30
N GLU A 239 1.79 6.33 -8.90
CA GLU A 239 1.49 7.09 -7.69
C GLU A 239 0.22 7.94 -7.85
N ASN A 240 0.00 8.51 -9.03
CA ASN A 240 -1.23 9.24 -9.35
C ASN A 240 -2.45 8.30 -9.33
N LEU A 241 -2.36 7.15 -9.99
CA LEU A 241 -3.43 6.15 -9.98
C LEU A 241 -3.68 5.60 -8.57
N LEU A 242 -2.62 5.38 -7.77
CA LEU A 242 -2.74 4.99 -6.37
C LEU A 242 -3.54 6.01 -5.56
N THR A 243 -3.28 7.31 -5.75
CA THR A 243 -3.97 8.39 -5.03
C THR A 243 -5.47 8.34 -5.29
N VAL A 244 -5.88 8.21 -6.55
CA VAL A 244 -7.30 8.13 -6.91
C VAL A 244 -7.92 6.83 -6.38
N MET A 245 -7.27 5.68 -6.55
CA MET A 245 -7.79 4.41 -6.05
C MET A 245 -7.85 4.34 -4.52
N ASP A 246 -6.99 5.09 -3.81
CA ASP A 246 -7.12 5.24 -2.35
C ASP A 246 -8.39 5.98 -1.97
N LYS A 247 -8.72 7.07 -2.68
CA LYS A 247 -9.98 7.79 -2.48
C LYS A 247 -11.18 6.89 -2.75
N VAL A 248 -11.19 6.16 -3.88
CA VAL A 248 -12.25 5.19 -4.20
C VAL A 248 -12.41 4.15 -3.09
N THR A 249 -11.32 3.55 -2.63
CA THR A 249 -11.36 2.54 -1.55
C THR A 249 -11.92 3.12 -0.25
N ASN A 250 -11.51 4.34 0.11
CA ASN A 250 -12.00 5.03 1.30
C ASN A 250 -13.49 5.36 1.19
N LEU A 251 -13.99 5.74 0.01
CA LEU A 251 -15.41 5.98 -0.22
C LEU A 251 -16.22 4.68 -0.05
N TYR A 252 -15.81 3.57 -0.68
CA TYR A 252 -16.46 2.27 -0.47
C TYR A 252 -16.45 1.84 1.00
N SER A 253 -15.37 2.13 1.75
CA SER A 253 -15.30 1.77 3.18
C SER A 253 -16.31 2.49 4.07
N LYS A 254 -16.89 3.59 3.56
CA LYS A 254 -17.93 4.37 4.24
C LYS A 254 -19.34 4.00 3.79
N VAL A 255 -19.49 3.24 2.70
CA VAL A 255 -20.78 2.74 2.26
C VAL A 255 -21.32 1.74 3.28
N GLY A 256 -22.55 1.93 3.73
CA GLY A 256 -23.21 1.08 4.73
C GLY A 256 -22.91 1.46 6.19
N LYS A 257 -22.28 2.63 6.44
CA LYS A 257 -22.21 3.27 7.76
C LYS A 257 -23.35 4.28 8.01
N GLY A 258 -24.28 4.40 7.06
CA GLY A 258 -25.51 5.19 7.15
C GLY A 258 -26.73 4.31 7.24
#